data_AF-A0AAX4PMW1-F1
#
_entry.id   AF-A0AAX4PMW1-F1
#
_cell.length_a   1.000
_cell.length_b   1.000
_cell.length_c   1.000
_cell.angle_alpha   90.00
_cell.angle_beta   90.00
_cell.angle_gamma   90.00
#
_symmetry.space_group_name_H-M   'P 1'
#
loop_
_entity.id
_entity.type
_entity.pdbx_description
1 polymer ?
#
loop_
_entity_poly.entity_id
_entity_poly.type
_entity_poly.pdbx_seq_one_letter_code
_entity_poly.pdbx_strand_id
1 'polypeptide(L)' 'MELVDFEWRFGVTASTSEVQQVGRTFVHLKLVLEDPTVGDRDVRTIELSVEKFYQLLSQLEQAQGQLEDILL' A
#
# COMPACT_ATOMS: atom_id res chain seq x y z
N MET A 1 -9.15 13.76 7.32
CA MET A 1 -8.93 12.56 6.49
C MET A 1 -8.22 11.51 7.33
N GLU A 2 -8.87 10.39 7.53
CA GLU A 2 -8.38 9.25 8.29
C GLU A 2 -8.29 8.03 7.36
N LEU A 3 -7.27 7.19 7.53
CA LEU A 3 -7.18 5.93 6.80
C LEU A 3 -8.14 4.93 7.46
N VAL A 4 -9.21 4.57 6.74
CA VAL A 4 -10.26 3.68 7.26
C VAL A 4 -10.21 2.27 6.68
N ASP A 5 -9.55 2.10 5.53
CA ASP A 5 -9.34 0.78 4.92
C ASP A 5 -8.03 0.73 4.14
N PHE A 6 -7.43 -0.46 4.12
CA PHE A 6 -6.17 -0.77 3.46
C PHE A 6 -6.26 -2.13 2.78
N GLU A 7 -6.25 -2.13 1.45
CA GLU A 7 -6.22 -3.34 0.64
C GLU A 7 -4.93 -3.37 -0.20
N TRP A 8 -4.37 -4.56 -0.39
CA TRP A 8 -3.21 -4.76 -1.27
C TRP A 8 -3.36 -5.99 -2.14
N ARG A 9 -2.78 -5.94 -3.34
CA ARG A 9 -2.75 -7.05 -4.30
C ARG A 9 -1.36 -7.16 -4.92
N PHE A 10 -0.79 -8.36 -4.88
CA PHE A 10 0.46 -8.69 -5.56
C PHE A 10 0.16 -9.26 -6.96
N GLY A 11 0.84 -8.73 -7.97
CA GLY A 11 0.70 -9.16 -9.36
C GLY A 11 2.02 -9.57 -9.98
N VAL A 12 1.96 -10.55 -10.88
CA VAL A 12 3.06 -10.93 -11.77
C VAL A 12 2.57 -10.76 -13.21
N THR A 13 3.28 -9.97 -14.00
CA THR A 13 2.92 -9.79 -15.41
C THR A 13 3.42 -10.99 -16.22
N ALA A 14 2.49 -11.89 -16.58
CA ALA A 14 2.74 -12.94 -17.56
C ALA A 14 2.65 -12.32 -18.97
N SER A 15 3.79 -11.98 -19.58
CA SER A 15 3.80 -11.22 -20.84
C SER A 15 3.34 -12.06 -22.04
N THR A 16 2.57 -11.43 -22.94
CA THR A 16 2.42 -11.84 -24.34
C THR A 16 2.25 -10.63 -25.26
N SER A 17 3.25 -9.73 -25.35
CA SER A 17 3.46 -8.88 -26.56
C SER A 17 4.63 -7.89 -26.44
N GLU A 18 4.94 -7.40 -25.24
CA GLU A 18 6.05 -6.46 -25.04
C GLU A 18 7.25 -7.17 -24.40
N VAL A 19 8.29 -7.34 -25.21
CA VAL A 19 9.55 -8.04 -24.89
C VAL A 19 10.28 -7.46 -23.65
N GLN A 20 9.89 -6.27 -23.17
CA GLN A 20 10.49 -5.60 -22.00
C GLN A 20 9.73 -5.77 -20.67
N GLN A 21 8.53 -6.36 -20.64
CA GLN A 21 7.70 -6.45 -19.41
C GLN A 21 7.47 -7.88 -18.88
N VAL A 22 8.17 -8.87 -19.44
CA VAL A 22 8.05 -10.28 -19.01
C VAL A 22 8.53 -10.43 -17.56
N GLY A 23 7.66 -10.91 -16.67
CA GLY A 23 8.05 -11.26 -15.29
C GLY A 23 8.17 -10.08 -14.33
N ARG A 24 7.67 -8.89 -14.69
CA ARG A 24 7.64 -7.76 -13.76
C ARG A 24 6.62 -8.03 -12.65
N THR A 25 7.11 -7.95 -11.41
CA THR A 25 6.30 -8.02 -10.19
C THR A 25 5.91 -6.62 -9.75
N PHE A 26 4.69 -6.49 -9.26
CA PHE A 26 4.17 -5.22 -8.73
C PHE A 26 3.19 -5.47 -7.59
N VAL A 27 3.01 -4.45 -6.76
CA VAL A 27 1.98 -4.43 -5.71
C VAL A 27 1.07 -3.24 -5.96
N HIS A 28 -0.23 -3.47 -6.04
CA HIS A 28 -1.23 -2.41 -6.00
C HIS A 28 -1.73 -2.24 -4.58
N LEU A 29 -1.60 -1.04 -4.04
CA LEU A 29 -2.16 -0.61 -2.77
C LEU A 29 -3.39 0.23 -3.03
N LYS A 30 -4.47 -0.06 -2.33
CA LYS A 30 -5.69 0.75 -2.29
C LYS A 30 -5.86 1.26 -0.86
N LEU A 31 -5.86 2.58 -0.73
CA LEU A 31 -6.10 3.29 0.51
C LEU A 31 -7.48 3.92 0.43
N VAL A 32 -8.32 3.70 1.43
CA VAL A 32 -9.59 4.41 1.56
C VAL A 32 -9.44 5.41 2.70
N LEU A 33 -9.49 6.69 2.34
CA LEU A 33 -9.45 7.79 3.27
C LEU A 33 -10.87 8.31 3.48
N GLU A 34 -11.27 8.55 4.72
CA GLU A 34 -12.57 9.14 5.03
C GLU A 34 -12.37 10.51 5.66
N ASP A 35 -13.17 11.50 5.24
CA ASP A 35 -13.29 12.73 6.01
C ASP A 35 -14.30 12.53 7.15
N PRO A 36 -13.88 12.55 8.42
CA PRO A 36 -14.78 12.26 9.54
C PRO A 36 -15.89 13.32 9.72
N THR A 37 -15.76 14.48 9.08
CA THR A 37 -16.74 15.59 9.19
C THR A 37 -17.81 15.54 8.10
N VAL A 38 -17.45 15.12 6.88
CA VAL A 38 -18.35 15.09 5.72
C VAL A 38 -18.82 13.67 5.39
N GLY A 39 -18.08 12.64 5.84
CA GLY A 39 -18.33 11.22 5.54
C GLY A 39 -17.95 10.82 4.12
N ASP A 40 -17.26 11.68 3.38
CA ASP A 40 -16.84 11.41 2.00
C ASP A 40 -15.59 10.52 1.98
N ARG A 41 -15.52 9.63 0.97
CA ARG A 41 -14.46 8.63 0.83
C ARG A 41 -13.57 8.93 -0.37
N ASP A 42 -12.30 9.20 -0.11
CA ASP A 42 -11.25 9.33 -1.11
C ASP A 42 -10.48 8.01 -1.24
N VAL A 43 -10.61 7.35 -2.40
CA VAL A 43 -9.92 6.09 -2.70
C VAL A 43 -8.68 6.38 -3.53
N ARG A 44 -7.50 6.06 -2.99
CA ARG A 44 -6.23 6.22 -3.68
C ARG A 44 -5.63 4.87 -4.03
N THR A 45 -5.19 4.72 -5.28
CA THR A 45 -4.49 3.51 -5.74
C THR A 45 -3.05 3.84 -6.12
N ILE A 46 -2.12 3.06 -5.59
CA ILE A 46 -0.67 3.26 -5.77
C ILE A 46 -0.06 1.94 -6.25
N GLU A 47 0.76 1.99 -7.29
CA GLU A 47 1.61 0.86 -7.68
C GLU A 47 3.00 1.00 -7.07
N LEU A 48 3.48 -0.06 -6.44
CA LEU A 48 4.82 -0.17 -5.89
C LEU A 48 5.57 -1.34 -6.51
N SER A 49 6.90 -1.22 -6.55
CA SER A 49 7.76 -2.40 -6.68
C SER A 49 7.72 -3.21 -5.38
N VAL A 50 8.07 -4.50 -5.48
CA VAL A 50 8.13 -5.42 -4.33
C VAL A 50 9.08 -4.91 -3.24
N GLU A 51 10.24 -4.39 -3.63
CA GLU A 51 11.23 -3.82 -2.71
C GLU A 51 10.65 -2.64 -1.90
N LYS A 52 9.96 -1.71 -2.57
CA LYS A 52 9.31 -0.56 -1.91
C LYS A 52 8.17 -1.00 -0.99
N PHE A 53 7.45 -2.07 -1.36
CA PHE A 53 6.41 -2.63 -0.49
C PHE A 53 6.99 -3.21 0.80
N TYR A 54 8.09 -3.96 0.75
CA TYR A 54 8.76 -4.45 1.96
C TYR A 54 9.34 -3.32 2.81
N GLN A 55 9.88 -2.28 2.18
CA GLN A 55 10.32 -1.07 2.90
C GLN A 55 9.16 -0.38 3.61
N LEU A 56 7.98 -0.32 2.98
CA LEU A 56 6.77 0.23 3.59
C LEU A 56 6.33 -0.61 4.80
N LEU A 57 6.29 -1.93 4.68
CA LEU A 57 5.93 -2.82 5.80
C LEU A 57 6.85 -2.64 7.01
N SER A 58 8.17 -2.60 6.77
CA SER A 58 9.14 -2.40 7.85
C SER A 58 8.97 -1.04 8.55
N GLN A 59 8.62 0.02 7.80
CA GLN A 59 8.34 1.32 8.38
C GLN A 59 7.05 1.31 9.23
N LEU A 60 6.02 0.58 8.80
CA LEU A 60 4.78 0.44 9.57
C LEU A 60 5.01 -0.34 10.88
N GLU A 61 5.82 -1.41 10.85
CA GLU A 61 6.21 -2.16 12.05
C GLU A 61 6.99 -1.29 13.05
N GLN A 62 7.94 -0.49 12.56
CA GLN A 62 8.69 0.46 13.40
C GLN A 62 7.77 1.52 14.01
N ALA A 63 6.86 2.09 13.21
CA ALA A 63 5.89 3.07 13.70
C ALA A 63 4.96 2.47 14.77
N GLN A 64 4.53 1.22 14.59
CA GLN A 64 3.74 0.50 15.60
C GLN A 64 4.52 0.38 16.92
N GLY A 65 5.78 -0.09 16.87
CA GLY A 65 6.60 -0.23 18.08
C GLY A 65 6.82 1.10 18.80
N GLN A 66 7.03 2.19 18.05
CA GLN A 66 7.14 3.53 18.64
C GLN A 66 5.84 3.99 19.31
N LEU A 67 4.68 3.69 18.73
CA LEU A 67 3.39 4.01 19.34
C LEU A 67 3.15 3.21 20.61
N GLU A 68 3.52 1.93 20.62
CA GLU A 68 3.45 1.07 21.80
C GLU A 68 4.37 1.58 22.92
N ASP A 69 5.60 1.99 22.58
CA ASP A 69 6.55 2.58 23.54
C ASP A 69 6.06 3.91 24.14
N ILE A 70 5.32 4.72 23.38
CA ILE A 70 4.76 6.01 23.84
C ILE A 70 3.56 5.82 24.77
N LEU A 71 2.84 4.69 24.65
CA LEU A 71 1.63 4.40 25.42
C LEU A 71 1.91 3.67 26.75
N LEU A 72 3.15 3.25 27.00
CA LEU A 72 3.65 2.62 28.23
C LEU A 72 4.40 3.62 29.13
#